data_AF-A0A562J0V6-F1
#
_entry.id   AF-A0A562J0V6-F1
#
_cell.length_a   1.000
_cell.length_b   1.000
_cell.length_c   1.000
_cell.angle_alpha   90.00
_cell.angle_beta   90.00
_cell.angle_gamma   90.00
#
_symmetry.space_group_name_H-M   'P 1'
#
loop_
_entity.id
_entity.type
_entity.pdbx_description
1 polymer ?
#
loop_
_entity_poly.entity_id
_entity_poly.type
_entity_poly.pdbx_seq_one_letter_code
_entity_poly.pdbx_strand_id
1 'polypeptide(L)'
;MSIPETDIHIPGAAIPHTIVSFPANITVHLGPPDEEALNVTVPYLDYIKNVASSELYPTWPEEALRANIHAITSIAMNRIFTEWYRGRGYDFDITNSTQFDQAYVHERGIFDSVANIADDIFDEYVVRQGHIEPLFTEFCDGRISQCNGMYQWGSVDLANQGYTAIDILRYYYGNDVNIAPYSIAEEIVGTYPGTPLALGESGIPVFRMQHSLNRISRNYPAIPVVPINGYYGEETEAAVRVFQQVFNLPVTGVVDSDTWYRIRRIYVAVTRLAELTTEGILINELIHLYSNVLLEGDTRPVITVLQYFLNLMSQQNTNIPPVPVTGFYGPDTTVSVTALQNAMNLPPSGIVTQETWNVLYRNVFPILANTPIASIYLPGISFMGIPYSISMGTEHPGIILLQTMLAYIALFIPEIPSIQRDGVFGPATEEAVSVFQSLYGLESTGIVNADTWNKLAEVYVNLRYNPPAVQQ
;
A
#
# COMPACT_ATOMS: atom_id res chain seq x y z
N MET A 1 -31.14 -21.32 3.92
CA MET A 1 -29.95 -22.00 4.48
C MET A 1 -29.13 -20.99 5.26
N SER A 2 -28.58 -21.36 6.43
CA SER A 2 -27.57 -20.58 7.16
C SER A 2 -26.20 -21.16 6.85
N ILE A 3 -25.19 -20.31 6.63
CA ILE A 3 -23.81 -20.78 6.60
C ILE A 3 -23.37 -21.23 8.00
N PRO A 4 -22.48 -22.23 8.12
CA PRO A 4 -21.84 -22.56 9.39
C PRO A 4 -21.07 -21.34 9.94
N GLU A 5 -20.70 -21.36 11.22
CA GLU A 5 -19.71 -20.39 11.72
C GLU A 5 -18.35 -20.69 11.09
N THR A 6 -18.07 -20.02 9.98
CA THR A 6 -16.80 -20.11 9.25
C THR A 6 -16.13 -18.77 9.23
N ASP A 7 -14.80 -18.78 9.37
CA ASP A 7 -13.98 -17.58 9.34
C ASP A 7 -13.73 -17.18 7.88
N ILE A 8 -14.39 -16.12 7.42
CA ILE A 8 -14.47 -15.72 6.02
C ILE A 8 -13.15 -15.10 5.56
N HIS A 9 -12.40 -15.79 4.71
CA HIS A 9 -11.10 -15.30 4.28
C HIS A 9 -11.24 -14.01 3.46
N ILE A 10 -10.63 -12.92 3.94
CA ILE A 10 -10.37 -11.73 3.14
C ILE A 10 -9.15 -12.03 2.28
N PRO A 11 -9.28 -12.07 0.93
CA PRO A 11 -8.13 -12.26 0.07
C PRO A 11 -7.07 -11.19 0.34
N GLY A 12 -5.85 -11.63 0.62
CA GLY A 12 -4.70 -10.71 0.65
C GLY A 12 -4.55 -10.05 -0.71
N ALA A 13 -4.12 -8.79 -0.73
CA ALA A 13 -3.59 -8.18 -1.94
C ALA A 13 -2.19 -7.65 -1.69
N ALA A 14 -1.51 -7.31 -2.79
CA ALA A 14 -0.37 -6.41 -2.72
C ALA A 14 -0.79 -5.14 -1.95
N ILE A 15 0.11 -4.61 -1.13
CA ILE A 15 -0.18 -3.45 -0.27
C ILE A 15 -0.80 -2.34 -1.14
N PRO A 16 -2.00 -1.83 -0.79
CA PRO A 16 -2.60 -0.76 -1.56
C PRO A 16 -1.75 0.49 -1.40
N HIS A 17 -1.46 1.13 -2.53
CA HIS A 17 -0.80 2.42 -2.71
C HIS A 17 0.70 2.45 -2.48
N THR A 18 1.35 3.15 -3.40
CA THR A 18 2.69 3.70 -3.34
C THR A 18 3.10 4.08 -1.90
N ILE A 19 3.81 3.19 -1.19
CA ILE A 19 4.25 3.47 0.18
C ILE A 19 5.37 4.51 0.18
N VAL A 20 6.07 4.62 -0.95
CA VAL A 20 7.10 5.60 -1.23
C VAL A 20 6.67 6.43 -2.43
N SER A 21 5.95 7.53 -2.19
CA SER A 21 5.68 8.50 -3.25
C SER A 21 6.98 9.15 -3.66
N PHE A 22 7.18 9.33 -4.96
CA PHE A 22 8.35 10.04 -5.44
C PHE A 22 8.01 11.50 -5.66
N PRO A 23 8.91 12.39 -5.24
CA PRO A 23 8.71 13.82 -5.27
C PRO A 23 8.63 14.38 -6.69
N ALA A 24 7.62 15.20 -6.95
CA ALA A 24 7.67 16.14 -8.07
C ALA A 24 8.75 17.23 -7.86
N ASN A 25 8.89 17.73 -6.63
CA ASN A 25 9.80 18.81 -6.25
C ASN A 25 10.56 18.49 -4.95
N ILE A 26 11.67 19.18 -4.73
CA ILE A 26 12.44 19.14 -3.46
C ILE A 26 12.86 20.55 -3.04
N THR A 27 12.73 20.85 -1.75
CA THR A 27 13.17 22.12 -1.16
C THR A 27 14.54 21.96 -0.51
N VAL A 28 15.55 22.65 -1.07
CA VAL A 28 16.94 22.64 -0.61
C VAL A 28 17.22 23.87 0.23
N HIS A 29 17.76 23.66 1.44
CA HIS A 29 18.29 24.72 2.28
C HIS A 29 19.77 24.99 1.95
N LEU A 30 20.10 26.22 1.60
CA LEU A 30 21.43 26.62 1.12
C LEU A 30 22.44 26.92 2.26
N GLY A 31 22.48 26.06 3.28
CA GLY A 31 23.37 26.18 4.42
C GLY A 31 23.26 24.98 5.39
N PRO A 32 23.98 25.01 6.52
CA PRO A 32 23.73 24.12 7.65
C PRO A 32 22.30 24.27 8.20
N PRO A 33 21.67 23.23 8.76
CA PRO A 33 20.25 23.24 9.09
C PRO A 33 19.78 24.37 10.03
N ASP A 34 20.63 24.79 10.96
CA ASP A 34 20.31 25.79 11.99
C ASP A 34 20.78 27.21 11.62
N GLU A 35 21.38 27.39 10.45
CA GLU A 35 21.83 28.70 9.97
C GLU A 35 20.75 29.37 9.13
N GLU A 36 20.71 30.71 9.16
CA GLU A 36 19.80 31.45 8.28
C GLU A 36 20.33 31.40 6.84
N ALA A 37 19.64 30.64 5.98
CA ALA A 37 19.94 30.55 4.56
C ALA A 37 18.66 30.45 3.72
N LEU A 38 18.81 30.68 2.41
CA LEU A 38 17.70 30.61 1.47
C LEU A 38 17.23 29.15 1.30
N ASN A 39 15.92 28.95 1.31
CA ASN A 39 15.27 27.72 0.85
C ASN A 39 14.89 27.87 -0.63
N VAL A 40 15.30 26.92 -1.46
CA VAL A 40 14.98 26.90 -2.89
C VAL A 40 14.24 25.61 -3.22
N THR A 41 13.04 25.73 -3.78
CA THR A 41 12.28 24.60 -4.32
C THR A 41 12.56 24.44 -5.80
N VAL A 42 12.96 23.25 -6.22
CA VAL A 42 13.24 22.90 -7.62
C VAL A 42 12.57 21.59 -8.02
N PRO A 43 12.35 21.33 -9.32
CA PRO A 43 11.97 20.00 -9.80
C PRO A 43 12.96 18.95 -9.31
N TYR A 44 12.45 17.79 -8.88
CA TYR A 44 13.30 16.77 -8.28
C TYR A 44 14.40 16.27 -9.23
N LEU A 45 14.05 16.07 -10.51
CA LEU A 45 15.00 15.73 -11.56
C LEU A 45 16.13 16.77 -11.69
N ASP A 46 15.80 18.07 -11.62
CA ASP A 46 16.80 19.14 -11.71
C ASP A 46 17.74 19.13 -10.50
N TYR A 47 17.23 18.79 -9.31
CA TYR A 47 18.05 18.57 -8.13
C TYR A 47 19.04 17.42 -8.35
N ILE A 48 18.58 16.26 -8.83
CA ILE A 48 19.45 15.10 -9.08
C ILE A 48 20.54 15.43 -10.10
N LYS A 49 20.18 16.08 -11.22
CA LYS A 49 21.16 16.54 -12.22
C LYS A 49 22.20 17.49 -11.63
N ASN A 50 21.76 18.40 -10.76
CA ASN A 50 22.64 19.38 -10.10
C ASN A 50 23.63 18.68 -9.15
N VAL A 51 23.12 17.83 -8.26
CA VAL A 51 23.95 17.09 -7.30
C VAL A 51 24.92 16.17 -8.03
N ALA A 52 24.44 15.39 -9.00
CA ALA A 52 25.30 14.50 -9.78
C ALA A 52 26.40 15.29 -10.53
N SER A 53 26.09 16.49 -11.05
CA SER A 53 27.10 17.34 -11.66
C SER A 53 28.09 17.96 -10.64
N SER A 54 27.71 18.03 -9.36
CA SER A 54 28.48 18.61 -8.25
C SER A 54 29.36 17.59 -7.53
N GLU A 55 28.92 16.35 -7.51
CA GLU A 55 29.60 15.24 -6.84
C GLU A 55 30.47 14.41 -7.80
N LEU A 56 30.15 14.40 -9.10
CA LEU A 56 30.73 13.45 -10.06
C LEU A 56 31.46 14.14 -11.20
N TYR A 57 32.47 13.45 -11.74
CA TYR A 57 33.13 13.88 -12.97
C TYR A 57 32.40 13.31 -14.20
N PRO A 58 32.02 14.15 -15.18
CA PRO A 58 31.24 13.72 -16.34
C PRO A 58 31.96 12.77 -17.31
N THR A 59 33.26 12.54 -17.08
CA THR A 59 34.14 11.66 -17.88
C THR A 59 34.30 10.27 -17.29
N TRP A 60 33.68 9.99 -16.14
CA TRP A 60 33.68 8.66 -15.55
C TRP A 60 32.95 7.64 -16.42
N PRO A 61 33.28 6.34 -16.28
CA PRO A 61 32.54 5.27 -16.93
C PRO A 61 31.05 5.34 -16.63
N GLU A 62 30.21 5.02 -17.62
CA GLU A 62 28.74 5.13 -17.50
C GLU A 62 28.18 4.34 -16.32
N GLU A 63 28.62 3.10 -16.11
CA GLU A 63 28.15 2.27 -14.99
C GLU A 63 28.52 2.85 -13.61
N ALA A 64 29.65 3.54 -13.50
CA ALA A 64 30.01 4.27 -12.30
C ALA A 64 29.09 5.49 -12.09
N LEU A 65 28.80 6.25 -13.16
CA LEU A 65 27.86 7.37 -13.10
C LEU A 65 26.46 6.90 -12.68
N ARG A 66 25.94 5.83 -13.29
CA ARG A 66 24.64 5.22 -12.96
C ARG A 66 24.58 4.79 -11.49
N ALA A 67 25.59 4.07 -10.98
CA ALA A 67 25.64 3.65 -9.58
C ALA A 67 25.61 4.85 -8.61
N ASN A 68 26.39 5.91 -8.90
CA ASN A 68 26.41 7.11 -8.06
C ASN A 68 25.10 7.89 -8.14
N ILE A 69 24.49 8.01 -9.31
CA ILE A 69 23.19 8.69 -9.47
C ILE A 69 22.10 7.97 -8.70
N HIS A 70 22.04 6.62 -8.73
CA HIS A 70 21.13 5.87 -7.86
C HIS A 70 21.36 6.13 -6.37
N ALA A 71 22.62 6.20 -5.93
CA ALA A 71 22.96 6.51 -4.54
C ALA A 71 22.54 7.96 -4.15
N ILE A 72 22.69 8.91 -5.07
CA ILE A 72 22.27 10.31 -4.89
C ILE A 72 20.75 10.41 -4.78
N THR A 73 20.02 9.76 -5.69
CA THR A 73 18.56 9.68 -5.68
C THR A 73 18.07 9.05 -4.38
N SER A 74 18.65 7.91 -4.00
CA SER A 74 18.20 7.16 -2.82
C SER A 74 18.42 7.92 -1.51
N ILE A 75 19.50 8.71 -1.35
CA ILE A 75 19.68 9.62 -0.20
C ILE A 75 18.59 10.70 -0.16
N ALA A 76 18.33 11.37 -1.28
CA ALA A 76 17.33 12.43 -1.32
C ALA A 76 15.92 11.89 -1.06
N MET A 77 15.58 10.74 -1.65
CA MET A 77 14.34 10.03 -1.36
C MET A 77 14.26 9.61 0.11
N ASN A 78 15.36 9.14 0.72
CA ASN A 78 15.37 8.77 2.13
C ASN A 78 15.10 9.98 3.05
N ARG A 79 15.68 11.16 2.76
CA ARG A 79 15.42 12.39 3.54
C ARG A 79 13.96 12.81 3.51
N ILE A 80 13.36 12.74 2.33
CA ILE A 80 11.94 13.00 2.11
C ILE A 80 11.09 11.92 2.80
N PHE A 81 11.39 10.64 2.54
CA PHE A 81 10.66 9.50 3.08
C PHE A 81 10.69 9.47 4.60
N THR A 82 11.80 9.84 5.23
CA THR A 82 11.89 9.89 6.70
C THR A 82 11.33 11.21 7.27
N GLU A 83 11.02 12.18 6.43
CA GLU A 83 10.76 13.58 6.79
C GLU A 83 11.83 14.11 7.74
N TRP A 84 13.10 13.89 7.38
CA TRP A 84 14.22 14.15 8.28
C TRP A 84 14.21 15.60 8.77
N TYR A 85 14.12 16.58 7.88
CA TYR A 85 14.09 17.98 8.29
C TYR A 85 12.67 18.45 8.67
N ARG A 86 11.66 18.16 7.85
CA ARG A 86 10.27 18.56 8.16
C ARG A 86 9.76 18.06 9.50
N GLY A 87 10.02 16.79 9.83
CA GLY A 87 9.65 16.22 11.13
C GLY A 87 10.39 16.83 12.32
N ARG A 88 11.46 17.59 12.09
CA ARG A 88 12.20 18.37 13.11
C ARG A 88 11.72 19.82 13.22
N GLY A 89 10.76 20.24 12.41
CA GLY A 89 10.20 21.60 12.43
C GLY A 89 10.81 22.55 11.40
N TYR A 90 11.67 22.05 10.51
CA TYR A 90 12.16 22.82 9.37
C TYR A 90 11.12 22.80 8.23
N ASP A 91 11.20 23.77 7.33
CA ASP A 91 10.34 23.93 6.16
C ASP A 91 11.01 23.46 4.85
N PHE A 92 12.14 22.77 4.94
CA PHE A 92 12.90 22.21 3.83
C PHE A 92 13.10 20.69 3.94
N ASP A 93 13.57 20.07 2.84
CA ASP A 93 13.69 18.62 2.69
C ASP A 93 15.11 18.11 2.86
N ILE A 94 16.09 18.92 2.48
CA ILE A 94 17.51 18.56 2.46
C ILE A 94 18.37 19.82 2.51
N THR A 95 19.59 19.74 3.05
CA THR A 95 20.57 20.82 2.96
C THR A 95 21.52 20.63 1.78
N ASN A 96 22.26 21.67 1.40
CA ASN A 96 23.40 21.54 0.48
C ASN A 96 24.76 21.45 1.18
N SER A 97 24.76 21.35 2.52
CA SER A 97 25.99 21.28 3.31
C SER A 97 26.48 19.83 3.36
N THR A 98 27.66 19.57 2.80
CA THR A 98 28.24 18.22 2.68
C THR A 98 28.60 17.58 4.02
N GLN A 99 28.50 18.32 5.13
CA GLN A 99 28.58 17.75 6.48
C GLN A 99 27.33 16.94 6.83
N PHE A 100 26.18 17.27 6.25
CA PHE A 100 24.88 16.70 6.59
C PHE A 100 24.25 15.92 5.43
N ASP A 101 24.38 16.46 4.21
CA ASP A 101 23.74 15.95 3.00
C ASP A 101 24.67 16.08 1.77
N GLN A 102 24.09 16.26 0.58
CA GLN A 102 24.78 16.19 -0.70
C GLN A 102 25.14 17.58 -1.22
N ALA A 103 26.23 17.70 -1.99
CA ALA A 103 26.64 18.96 -2.60
C ALA A 103 25.63 19.39 -3.66
N TYR A 104 24.94 20.50 -3.38
CA TYR A 104 24.07 21.19 -4.34
C TYR A 104 24.53 22.64 -4.49
N VAL A 105 24.65 23.10 -5.73
CA VAL A 105 25.05 24.49 -6.03
C VAL A 105 23.94 25.15 -6.82
N HIS A 106 23.25 26.12 -6.21
CA HIS A 106 22.16 26.82 -6.86
C HIS A 106 22.62 27.52 -8.14
N GLU A 107 21.83 27.43 -9.21
CA GLU A 107 22.08 28.04 -10.54
C GLU A 107 23.38 27.62 -11.27
N ARG A 108 24.00 26.49 -10.91
CA ARG A 108 25.16 25.98 -11.65
C ARG A 108 24.81 25.43 -13.05
N GLY A 109 25.82 25.33 -13.91
CA GLY A 109 25.73 24.57 -15.16
C GLY A 109 25.73 23.05 -14.94
N ILE A 110 24.98 22.32 -15.77
CA ILE A 110 24.82 20.86 -15.71
C ILE A 110 25.60 20.23 -16.87
N PHE A 111 26.25 19.09 -16.64
CA PHE A 111 26.94 18.36 -17.71
C PHE A 111 25.99 17.43 -18.45
N ASP A 112 25.95 17.50 -19.78
CA ASP A 112 25.02 16.71 -20.62
C ASP A 112 25.13 15.19 -20.38
N SER A 113 26.35 14.66 -20.20
CA SER A 113 26.54 13.21 -19.97
C SER A 113 25.88 12.74 -18.67
N VAL A 114 25.93 13.55 -17.62
CA VAL A 114 25.28 13.27 -16.33
C VAL A 114 23.78 13.51 -16.44
N ALA A 115 23.36 14.58 -17.14
CA ALA A 115 21.96 14.92 -17.32
C ALA A 115 21.18 13.81 -18.03
N ASN A 116 21.73 13.27 -19.12
CA ASN A 116 21.08 12.22 -19.90
C ASN A 116 20.90 10.94 -19.08
N ILE A 117 21.93 10.56 -18.29
CA ILE A 117 21.81 9.38 -17.42
C ILE A 117 20.76 9.64 -16.33
N ALA A 118 20.76 10.82 -15.71
CA ALA A 118 19.74 11.17 -14.72
C ALA A 118 18.33 11.15 -15.33
N ASP A 119 18.14 11.64 -16.55
CA ASP A 119 16.84 11.57 -17.24
C ASP A 119 16.33 10.13 -17.40
N ASP A 120 17.24 9.16 -17.59
CA ASP A 120 16.90 7.75 -17.76
C ASP A 120 16.50 7.05 -16.45
N ILE A 121 17.06 7.47 -15.30
CA ILE A 121 17.01 6.66 -14.06
C ILE A 121 16.66 7.43 -12.78
N PHE A 122 16.36 8.73 -12.87
CA PHE A 122 16.11 9.54 -11.67
C PHE A 122 14.93 9.02 -10.85
N ASP A 123 14.01 8.29 -11.48
CA ASP A 123 12.82 7.71 -10.88
C ASP A 123 13.08 6.36 -10.18
N GLU A 124 14.32 5.88 -10.22
CA GLU A 124 14.76 4.64 -9.58
C GLU A 124 15.58 4.89 -8.32
N TYR A 125 15.36 4.08 -7.28
CA TYR A 125 16.09 4.18 -6.02
C TYR A 125 16.56 2.82 -5.50
N VAL A 126 17.55 2.86 -4.60
CA VAL A 126 18.13 1.66 -3.99
C VAL A 126 17.28 1.23 -2.81
N VAL A 127 16.92 -0.05 -2.76
CA VAL A 127 16.14 -0.64 -1.66
C VAL A 127 16.72 -2.00 -1.27
N ARG A 128 16.58 -2.38 0.00
CA ARG A 128 16.91 -3.74 0.45
C ARG A 128 15.77 -4.70 0.12
N GLN A 129 16.11 -5.92 -0.26
CA GLN A 129 15.14 -6.99 -0.53
C GLN A 129 14.21 -7.18 0.66
N GLY A 130 12.90 -7.22 0.39
CA GLY A 130 11.87 -7.37 1.41
C GLY A 130 11.59 -6.10 2.22
N HIS A 131 12.21 -4.96 1.88
CA HIS A 131 11.99 -3.68 2.52
C HIS A 131 11.30 -2.69 1.59
N ILE A 132 10.77 -1.61 2.13
CA ILE A 132 10.04 -0.60 1.35
C ILE A 132 10.72 0.76 1.33
N GLU A 133 11.52 1.10 2.34
CA GLU A 133 12.15 2.40 2.44
C GLU A 133 13.28 2.59 1.40
N PRO A 134 13.47 3.79 0.85
CA PRO A 134 14.69 4.13 0.14
C PRO A 134 15.88 3.98 1.07
N LEU A 135 16.90 3.23 0.64
CA LEU A 135 18.09 3.00 1.43
C LEU A 135 18.87 4.31 1.57
N PHE A 136 19.31 4.64 2.79
CA PHE A 136 20.27 5.73 2.99
C PHE A 136 21.65 5.30 2.51
N THR A 137 21.87 5.44 1.20
CA THR A 137 23.07 5.01 0.47
C THR A 137 24.24 5.97 0.71
N GLU A 138 24.74 5.98 1.94
CA GLU A 138 25.94 6.74 2.32
C GLU A 138 27.04 6.55 1.27
N PHE A 139 27.69 7.63 0.85
CA PHE A 139 28.82 7.60 -0.06
C PHE A 139 29.83 8.66 0.31
N CYS A 140 31.06 8.47 -0.17
CA CYS A 140 32.17 9.40 0.02
C CYS A 140 33.17 9.26 -1.13
N ASP A 141 34.07 10.23 -1.26
CA ASP A 141 35.11 10.25 -2.30
C ASP A 141 35.90 8.92 -2.37
N GLY A 142 36.32 8.39 -1.23
CA GLY A 142 37.00 7.08 -1.14
C GLY A 142 38.51 7.12 -1.41
N ARG A 143 39.08 8.27 -1.79
CA ARG A 143 40.54 8.48 -1.90
C ARG A 143 41.07 9.36 -0.76
N ILE A 144 40.37 10.44 -0.46
CA ILE A 144 40.72 11.40 0.60
C ILE A 144 39.95 11.06 1.88
N SER A 145 38.65 10.77 1.75
CA SER A 145 37.78 10.39 2.87
C SER A 145 37.31 8.94 2.73
N GLN A 146 37.04 8.30 3.87
CA GLN A 146 36.48 6.96 3.93
C GLN A 146 35.17 7.01 4.73
N CYS A 147 34.25 6.14 4.35
CA CYS A 147 32.92 5.99 4.93
C CYS A 147 32.57 4.49 4.97
N ASN A 148 31.42 4.16 5.56
CA ASN A 148 30.93 2.78 5.59
C ASN A 148 30.18 2.38 4.31
N GLY A 149 29.85 3.36 3.47
CA GLY A 149 29.12 3.16 2.23
C GLY A 149 30.01 3.14 0.98
N MET A 150 29.46 3.59 -0.14
CA MET A 150 30.12 3.51 -1.44
C MET A 150 31.26 4.53 -1.58
N TYR A 151 32.37 4.07 -2.16
CA TYR A 151 33.48 4.93 -2.55
C TYR A 151 33.29 5.37 -3.99
N GLN A 152 33.12 6.68 -4.21
CA GLN A 152 32.86 7.23 -5.54
C GLN A 152 33.99 6.88 -6.51
N TRP A 153 35.26 7.05 -6.13
CA TRP A 153 36.37 6.61 -6.98
C TRP A 153 36.52 5.10 -7.08
N GLY A 154 36.14 4.35 -6.05
CA GLY A 154 36.14 2.89 -6.10
C GLY A 154 35.10 2.34 -7.08
N SER A 155 33.96 3.02 -7.25
CA SER A 155 32.98 2.69 -8.28
C SER A 155 33.56 2.79 -9.69
N VAL A 156 34.48 3.75 -9.93
CA VAL A 156 35.18 3.89 -11.22
C VAL A 156 36.12 2.70 -11.46
N ASP A 157 36.86 2.29 -10.44
CA ASP A 157 37.76 1.13 -10.54
C ASP A 157 36.98 -0.17 -10.83
N LEU A 158 35.80 -0.35 -10.22
CA LEU A 158 34.92 -1.49 -10.48
C LEU A 158 34.28 -1.44 -11.88
N ALA A 159 33.78 -0.28 -12.31
CA ALA A 159 33.21 -0.13 -13.64
C ALA A 159 34.24 -0.43 -14.74
N ASN A 160 35.49 0.01 -14.56
CA ASN A 160 36.60 -0.33 -15.48
C ASN A 160 36.93 -1.83 -15.52
N GLN A 161 36.57 -2.58 -14.48
CA GLN A 161 36.67 -4.05 -14.44
C GLN A 161 35.46 -4.74 -15.07
N GLY A 162 34.48 -3.99 -15.59
CA GLY A 162 33.28 -4.50 -16.26
C GLY A 162 32.09 -4.74 -15.34
N TYR A 163 32.11 -4.24 -14.10
CA TYR A 163 30.97 -4.31 -13.19
C TYR A 163 29.85 -3.36 -13.67
N THR A 164 28.61 -3.83 -13.63
CA THR A 164 27.43 -2.99 -13.87
C THR A 164 27.10 -2.13 -12.65
N ALA A 165 26.24 -1.13 -12.81
CA ALA A 165 25.81 -0.26 -11.74
C ALA A 165 25.22 -1.03 -10.54
N ILE A 166 24.37 -2.04 -10.80
CA ILE A 166 23.81 -2.88 -9.73
C ILE A 166 24.88 -3.76 -9.07
N ASP A 167 25.88 -4.24 -9.81
CA ASP A 167 26.98 -5.02 -9.21
C ASP A 167 27.84 -4.13 -8.29
N ILE A 168 28.08 -2.88 -8.68
CA ILE A 168 28.77 -1.88 -7.86
C ILE A 168 27.98 -1.57 -6.59
N LEU A 169 26.67 -1.32 -6.71
CA LEU A 169 25.80 -1.06 -5.56
C LEU A 169 25.79 -2.26 -4.60
N ARG A 170 25.69 -3.48 -5.12
CA ARG A 170 25.74 -4.71 -4.29
C ARG A 170 27.09 -4.95 -3.64
N TYR A 171 28.18 -4.57 -4.31
CA TYR A 171 29.53 -4.64 -3.75
C TYR A 171 29.65 -3.80 -2.47
N TYR A 172 29.11 -2.58 -2.48
CA TYR A 172 29.21 -1.66 -1.33
C TYR A 172 28.10 -1.80 -0.29
N TYR A 173 26.87 -2.09 -0.72
CA TYR A 173 25.70 -2.04 0.17
C TYR A 173 25.13 -3.42 0.54
N GLY A 174 25.68 -4.49 -0.04
CA GLY A 174 25.29 -5.88 0.19
C GLY A 174 24.52 -6.49 -0.98
N ASN A 175 24.58 -7.82 -1.13
CA ASN A 175 23.92 -8.55 -2.23
C ASN A 175 22.38 -8.51 -2.15
N ASP A 176 21.84 -8.08 -1.02
CA ASP A 176 20.42 -7.92 -0.76
C ASP A 176 19.86 -6.59 -1.29
N VAL A 177 20.68 -5.70 -1.88
CA VAL A 177 20.15 -4.48 -2.52
C VAL A 177 19.68 -4.73 -3.95
N ASN A 178 18.60 -4.06 -4.32
CA ASN A 178 18.04 -3.98 -5.67
C ASN A 178 17.72 -2.52 -6.01
N ILE A 179 17.47 -2.27 -7.29
CA ILE A 179 16.94 -1.01 -7.79
C ILE A 179 15.43 -1.19 -7.96
N ALA A 180 14.64 -0.36 -7.28
CA ALA A 180 13.19 -0.36 -7.40
C ALA A 180 12.74 0.69 -8.42
N PRO A 181 11.89 0.31 -9.40
CA PRO A 181 11.31 1.26 -10.35
C PRO A 181 10.16 2.06 -9.72
N TYR A 182 9.75 3.10 -10.44
CA TYR A 182 8.87 4.15 -9.97
C TYR A 182 7.34 3.90 -10.04
N SER A 183 6.56 4.77 -9.38
CA SER A 183 5.09 4.95 -9.35
C SER A 183 4.63 6.44 -9.30
N ILE A 184 4.14 7.03 -10.41
CA ILE A 184 3.44 8.35 -10.61
C ILE A 184 3.81 9.57 -9.72
N ALA A 185 4.41 10.62 -10.31
CA ALA A 185 4.98 11.81 -9.61
C ALA A 185 3.94 12.58 -8.80
N GLU A 186 4.21 12.82 -7.52
CA GLU A 186 3.26 13.44 -6.59
C GLU A 186 3.88 14.62 -5.82
N GLU A 187 3.02 15.57 -5.43
CA GLU A 187 3.40 16.64 -4.51
C GLU A 187 3.45 16.08 -3.08
N ILE A 188 4.59 16.23 -2.42
CA ILE A 188 4.78 15.70 -1.07
C ILE A 188 4.28 16.70 -0.06
N VAL A 189 3.01 16.54 0.30
CA VAL A 189 2.38 17.14 1.48
C VAL A 189 2.72 16.21 2.64
N GLY A 190 3.41 16.70 3.67
CA GLY A 190 4.00 15.86 4.74
C GLY A 190 3.07 14.82 5.38
N THR A 191 3.61 13.85 6.12
CA THR A 191 2.84 12.66 6.49
C THR A 191 1.77 12.86 7.56
N TYR A 192 1.75 14.02 8.22
CA TYR A 192 0.68 14.37 9.13
C TYR A 192 -0.64 14.52 8.36
N PRO A 193 -1.73 13.85 8.74
CA PRO A 193 -3.00 13.85 8.00
C PRO A 193 -3.71 15.21 7.95
N GLY A 194 -3.18 16.25 8.59
CA GLY A 194 -3.77 17.59 8.64
C GLY A 194 -4.76 17.78 9.80
N THR A 195 -5.35 16.70 10.31
CA THR A 195 -6.23 16.70 11.49
C THR A 195 -5.65 15.84 12.63
N PRO A 196 -5.86 16.23 13.90
CA PRO A 196 -5.38 15.44 15.02
C PRO A 196 -6.08 14.08 15.11
N LEU A 197 -5.37 13.05 15.57
CA LEU A 197 -5.96 11.73 15.85
C LEU A 197 -6.35 11.64 17.32
N ALA A 198 -7.60 11.25 17.60
CA ALA A 198 -8.15 11.14 18.94
C ALA A 198 -9.13 9.96 19.05
N LEU A 199 -9.68 9.75 20.24
CA LEU A 199 -10.63 8.66 20.52
C LEU A 199 -11.78 8.62 19.50
N GLY A 200 -11.96 7.46 18.87
CA GLY A 200 -13.00 7.22 17.85
C GLY A 200 -12.55 7.40 16.41
N GLU A 201 -11.40 8.04 16.17
CA GLU A 201 -10.82 8.19 14.82
C GLU A 201 -10.31 6.85 14.27
N SER A 202 -10.30 6.72 12.95
CA SER A 202 -9.84 5.51 12.29
C SER A 202 -9.22 5.74 10.90
N GLY A 203 -8.51 4.74 10.39
CA GLY A 203 -7.97 4.71 9.04
C GLY A 203 -6.46 4.48 8.97
N ILE A 204 -5.88 4.69 7.79
CA ILE A 204 -4.44 4.50 7.52
C ILE A 204 -3.56 5.29 8.49
N PRO A 205 -3.84 6.57 8.82
CA PRO A 205 -2.98 7.33 9.73
C PRO A 205 -2.91 6.72 11.13
N VAL A 206 -4.05 6.29 11.68
CA VAL A 206 -4.11 5.61 12.99
C VAL A 206 -3.36 4.30 12.95
N PHE A 207 -3.54 3.51 11.88
CA PHE A 207 -2.85 2.23 11.70
C PHE A 207 -1.32 2.41 11.67
N ARG A 208 -0.83 3.35 10.86
CA ARG A 208 0.61 3.66 10.75
C ARG A 208 1.19 4.15 12.08
N MET A 209 0.44 4.96 12.81
CA MET A 209 0.83 5.44 14.13
C MET A 209 0.88 4.30 15.16
N GLN A 210 -0.10 3.40 15.19
CA GLN A 210 -0.11 2.22 16.08
C GLN A 210 1.10 1.30 15.79
N HIS A 211 1.40 1.07 14.52
CA HIS A 211 2.58 0.30 14.11
C HIS A 211 3.87 0.96 14.60
N SER A 212 4.02 2.28 14.36
CA SER A 212 5.18 3.06 14.81
C SER A 212 5.32 3.00 16.33
N LEU A 213 4.23 3.19 17.07
CA LEU A 213 4.20 3.19 18.53
C LEU A 213 4.63 1.83 19.11
N ASN A 214 4.13 0.74 18.53
CA ASN A 214 4.52 -0.62 18.91
C ASN A 214 5.98 -0.95 18.58
N ARG A 215 6.53 -0.41 17.49
CA ARG A 215 7.97 -0.57 17.26
C ARG A 215 8.76 0.23 18.28
N ILE A 216 8.38 1.48 18.57
CA ILE A 216 9.05 2.32 19.56
C ILE A 216 9.03 1.66 20.95
N SER A 217 7.92 1.02 21.33
CA SER A 217 7.78 0.40 22.66
C SER A 217 8.81 -0.71 22.94
N ARG A 218 9.37 -1.38 21.92
CA ARG A 218 10.45 -2.36 22.13
C ARG A 218 11.73 -1.70 22.69
N ASN A 219 11.98 -0.43 22.35
CA ASN A 219 13.10 0.36 22.87
C ASN A 219 12.69 1.21 24.10
N TYR A 220 11.40 1.50 24.25
CA TYR A 220 10.81 2.26 25.36
C TYR A 220 9.65 1.48 26.01
N PRO A 221 9.94 0.43 26.81
CA PRO A 221 8.93 -0.52 27.29
C PRO A 221 7.85 0.04 28.23
N ALA A 222 8.02 1.29 28.67
CA ALA A 222 6.98 2.00 29.41
C ALA A 222 5.73 2.25 28.55
N ILE A 223 5.90 2.42 27.23
CA ILE A 223 4.80 2.61 26.29
C ILE A 223 4.08 1.27 26.09
N PRO A 224 2.78 1.16 26.42
CA PRO A 224 2.01 -0.05 26.18
C PRO A 224 1.95 -0.43 24.69
N VAL A 225 1.95 -1.74 24.42
CA VAL A 225 1.66 -2.27 23.08
C VAL A 225 0.15 -2.19 22.84
N VAL A 226 -0.24 -1.74 21.65
CA VAL A 226 -1.64 -1.55 21.24
C VAL A 226 -2.01 -2.48 20.08
N PRO A 227 -3.28 -2.84 19.89
CA PRO A 227 -3.70 -3.55 18.68
C PRO A 227 -3.47 -2.66 17.44
N ILE A 228 -2.81 -3.19 16.40
CA ILE A 228 -2.63 -2.50 15.11
C ILE A 228 -3.85 -2.83 14.25
N ASN A 229 -4.91 -2.06 14.43
CA ASN A 229 -6.20 -2.28 13.77
C ASN A 229 -6.71 -1.03 13.03
N GLY A 230 -6.00 0.09 13.13
CA GLY A 230 -6.38 1.36 12.53
C GLY A 230 -7.51 2.09 13.26
N TYR A 231 -7.94 1.65 14.44
CA TYR A 231 -8.96 2.30 15.25
C TYR A 231 -8.38 2.88 16.54
N TYR A 232 -8.59 4.17 16.77
CA TYR A 232 -8.06 4.89 17.92
C TYR A 232 -9.00 4.70 19.13
N GLY A 233 -8.86 3.57 19.82
CA GLY A 233 -9.59 3.25 21.04
C GLY A 233 -8.92 3.73 22.34
N GLU A 234 -9.52 3.42 23.48
CA GLU A 234 -9.02 3.79 24.82
C GLU A 234 -7.60 3.26 25.08
N GLU A 235 -7.28 2.05 24.61
CA GLU A 235 -5.94 1.47 24.71
C GLU A 235 -4.90 2.28 23.94
N THR A 236 -5.29 2.78 22.75
CA THR A 236 -4.42 3.63 21.92
C THR A 236 -4.23 5.00 22.57
N GLU A 237 -5.31 5.61 23.08
CA GLU A 237 -5.24 6.88 23.80
C GLU A 237 -4.32 6.77 25.03
N ALA A 238 -4.45 5.72 25.83
CA ALA A 238 -3.62 5.48 27.00
C ALA A 238 -2.14 5.34 26.61
N ALA A 239 -1.83 4.59 25.55
CA ALA A 239 -0.46 4.44 25.07
C ALA A 239 0.13 5.76 24.55
N VAL A 240 -0.67 6.58 23.86
CA VAL A 240 -0.26 7.92 23.42
C VAL A 240 0.00 8.85 24.59
N ARG A 241 -0.82 8.82 25.65
CA ARG A 241 -0.55 9.59 26.88
C ARG A 241 0.79 9.21 27.50
N VAL A 242 1.11 7.92 27.57
CA VAL A 242 2.41 7.45 28.08
C VAL A 242 3.55 7.88 27.17
N PHE A 243 3.38 7.77 25.84
CA PHE A 243 4.37 8.28 24.89
C PHE A 243 4.64 9.78 25.10
N GLN A 244 3.59 10.59 25.18
CA GLN A 244 3.69 12.03 25.42
C GLN A 244 4.44 12.32 26.71
N GLN A 245 4.15 11.58 27.78
CA GLN A 245 4.86 11.71 29.05
C GLN A 245 6.35 11.35 28.92
N VAL A 246 6.69 10.23 28.26
CA VAL A 246 8.08 9.77 28.07
C VAL A 246 8.90 10.79 27.28
N PHE A 247 8.30 11.45 26.30
CA PHE A 247 8.98 12.41 25.41
C PHE A 247 8.71 13.89 25.74
N ASN A 248 8.23 14.18 26.96
CA ASN A 248 7.98 15.53 27.48
C ASN A 248 7.10 16.40 26.56
N LEU A 249 6.06 15.80 25.99
CA LEU A 249 5.00 16.49 25.26
C LEU A 249 3.80 16.79 26.19
N PRO A 250 2.91 17.73 25.82
CA PRO A 250 1.62 17.87 26.48
C PRO A 250 0.85 16.54 26.50
N VAL A 251 0.46 16.06 27.69
CA VAL A 251 -0.19 14.75 27.87
C VAL A 251 -1.70 14.88 27.61
N THR A 252 -2.07 15.06 26.35
CA THR A 252 -3.45 15.26 25.89
C THR A 252 -4.16 13.96 25.56
N GLY A 253 -3.40 12.90 25.23
CA GLY A 253 -3.94 11.67 24.63
C GLY A 253 -4.37 11.83 23.17
N VAL A 254 -4.13 13.01 22.58
CA VAL A 254 -4.44 13.36 21.19
C VAL A 254 -3.13 13.43 20.42
N VAL A 255 -3.07 12.82 19.25
CA VAL A 255 -1.93 12.92 18.33
C VAL A 255 -2.15 14.13 17.41
N ASP A 256 -1.73 15.30 17.88
CA ASP A 256 -1.58 16.50 17.05
C ASP A 256 -0.32 16.43 16.17
N SER A 257 -0.03 17.49 15.41
CA SER A 257 1.14 17.55 14.53
C SER A 257 2.45 17.33 15.29
N ASP A 258 2.59 17.93 16.48
CA ASP A 258 3.81 17.84 17.27
C ASP A 258 4.04 16.42 17.80
N THR A 259 2.97 15.78 18.28
CA THR A 259 2.99 14.39 18.72
C THR A 259 3.27 13.46 17.55
N TRP A 260 2.62 13.65 16.40
CA TRP A 260 2.82 12.87 15.18
C TRP A 260 4.29 12.87 14.73
N TYR A 261 4.87 14.06 14.55
CA TYR A 261 6.26 14.19 14.13
C TYR A 261 7.25 13.76 15.22
N ARG A 262 6.88 13.83 16.51
CA ARG A 262 7.69 13.21 17.57
C ARG A 262 7.69 11.68 17.45
N ILE A 263 6.53 11.04 17.27
CA ILE A 263 6.43 9.58 17.05
C ILE A 263 7.29 9.20 15.84
N ARG A 264 7.13 9.90 14.71
CA ARG A 264 7.89 9.63 13.49
C ARG A 264 9.40 9.72 13.71
N ARG A 265 9.89 10.80 14.33
CA ARG A 265 11.33 10.97 14.61
C ARG A 265 11.90 9.86 15.47
N ILE A 266 11.20 9.49 16.54
CA ILE A 266 11.65 8.42 17.42
C ILE A 266 11.61 7.09 16.67
N TYR A 267 10.57 6.82 15.89
CA TYR A 267 10.47 5.64 15.03
C TYR A 267 11.68 5.55 14.09
N VAL A 268 11.98 6.60 13.32
CA VAL A 268 13.14 6.68 12.41
C VAL A 268 14.45 6.44 13.15
N ALA A 269 14.60 6.99 14.36
CA ALA A 269 15.81 6.83 15.16
C ALA A 269 15.99 5.39 15.67
N VAL A 270 14.94 4.78 16.24
CA VAL A 270 15.05 3.42 16.81
C VAL A 270 15.19 2.33 15.74
N THR A 271 14.70 2.59 14.53
CA THR A 271 14.83 1.70 13.36
C THR A 271 16.04 2.04 12.48
N ARG A 272 16.72 3.16 12.75
CA ARG A 272 17.88 3.65 11.99
C ARG A 272 17.60 3.80 10.50
N LEU A 273 16.39 4.26 10.12
CA LEU A 273 15.97 4.38 8.70
C LEU A 273 16.80 5.40 7.91
N ALA A 274 17.42 6.37 8.59
CA ALA A 274 18.29 7.37 7.97
C ALA A 274 19.78 7.01 8.05
N GLU A 275 20.08 5.71 8.24
CA GLU A 275 21.44 5.19 8.36
C GLU A 275 21.61 3.95 7.47
N LEU A 276 22.87 3.64 7.13
CA LEU A 276 23.18 2.49 6.27
C LEU A 276 22.79 1.13 6.90
N THR A 277 22.88 1.02 8.22
CA THR A 277 22.60 -0.22 9.00
C THR A 277 21.13 -0.38 9.42
N THR A 278 20.21 0.20 8.65
CA THR A 278 18.79 0.20 8.97
C THR A 278 18.24 -1.18 9.35
N GLU A 279 17.34 -1.24 10.34
CA GLU A 279 16.50 -2.43 10.59
C GLU A 279 15.46 -2.61 9.47
N GLY A 280 15.12 -1.50 8.81
CA GLY A 280 14.20 -1.41 7.70
C GLY A 280 12.73 -1.67 8.07
N ILE A 281 11.85 -1.49 7.10
CA ILE A 281 10.42 -1.77 7.22
C ILE A 281 10.08 -2.97 6.34
N LEU A 282 9.78 -4.10 6.97
CA LEU A 282 9.53 -5.33 6.24
C LEU A 282 8.19 -5.30 5.50
N ILE A 283 8.23 -5.52 4.18
CA ILE A 283 7.05 -5.58 3.30
C ILE A 283 6.08 -6.66 3.78
N ASN A 284 6.57 -7.81 4.23
CA ASN A 284 5.72 -8.93 4.64
C ASN A 284 4.97 -8.62 5.94
N GLU A 285 5.60 -7.93 6.90
CA GLU A 285 4.95 -7.50 8.13
C GLU A 285 3.79 -6.57 7.81
N LEU A 286 4.01 -5.59 6.92
CA LEU A 286 2.96 -4.71 6.45
C LEU A 286 1.87 -5.47 5.69
N ILE A 287 2.22 -6.36 4.74
CA ILE A 287 1.24 -7.19 4.01
C ILE A 287 0.38 -7.98 5.00
N HIS A 288 0.98 -8.63 6.00
CA HIS A 288 0.25 -9.42 7.00
C HIS A 288 -0.69 -8.56 7.86
N LEU A 289 -0.28 -7.33 8.19
CA LEU A 289 -1.12 -6.42 8.95
C LEU A 289 -2.27 -5.84 8.09
N TYR A 290 -2.02 -5.55 6.80
CA TYR A 290 -3.04 -5.02 5.87
C TYR A 290 -3.94 -6.09 5.24
N SER A 291 -3.51 -7.36 5.20
CA SER A 291 -4.28 -8.42 4.53
C SER A 291 -5.63 -8.67 5.20
N ASN A 292 -5.72 -8.42 6.50
CA ASN A 292 -6.85 -8.84 7.34
C ASN A 292 -7.83 -7.70 7.69
N VAL A 293 -7.62 -6.50 7.14
CA VAL A 293 -8.49 -5.34 7.37
C VAL A 293 -8.78 -4.62 6.07
N LEU A 294 -10.01 -4.17 5.83
CA LEU A 294 -10.37 -3.22 4.77
C LEU A 294 -10.66 -1.86 5.41
N LEU A 295 -10.13 -0.79 4.84
CA LEU A 295 -10.21 0.55 5.43
C LEU A 295 -10.14 1.62 4.34
N GLU A 296 -10.39 2.87 4.69
CA GLU A 296 -10.44 3.98 3.74
C GLU A 296 -9.16 4.12 2.91
N GLY A 297 -9.34 4.30 1.60
CA GLY A 297 -8.29 4.29 0.59
C GLY A 297 -8.18 2.96 -0.17
N ASP A 298 -8.66 1.84 0.36
CA ASP A 298 -8.50 0.53 -0.26
C ASP A 298 -9.15 0.42 -1.66
N THR A 299 -8.47 -0.25 -2.59
CA THR A 299 -8.88 -0.45 -4.00
C THR A 299 -8.91 -1.93 -4.41
N ARG A 300 -8.74 -2.86 -3.44
CA ARG A 300 -8.76 -4.29 -3.71
C ARG A 300 -10.08 -4.72 -4.37
N PRO A 301 -10.09 -5.76 -5.22
CA PRO A 301 -11.32 -6.28 -5.85
C PRO A 301 -12.45 -6.62 -4.84
N VAL A 302 -12.09 -7.00 -3.61
CA VAL A 302 -13.04 -7.29 -2.53
C VAL A 302 -13.87 -6.06 -2.11
N ILE A 303 -13.41 -4.84 -2.39
CA ILE A 303 -14.15 -3.61 -2.06
C ILE A 303 -15.48 -3.51 -2.84
N THR A 304 -15.50 -3.94 -4.10
CA THR A 304 -16.74 -4.03 -4.88
C THR A 304 -17.75 -4.99 -4.23
N VAL A 305 -17.26 -6.11 -3.69
CA VAL A 305 -18.09 -7.09 -2.97
C VAL A 305 -18.60 -6.50 -1.65
N LEU A 306 -17.72 -5.83 -0.88
CA LEU A 306 -18.09 -5.12 0.34
C LEU A 306 -19.21 -4.12 0.09
N GLN A 307 -19.04 -3.23 -0.88
CA GLN A 307 -20.03 -2.19 -1.22
C GLN A 307 -21.36 -2.79 -1.68
N TYR A 308 -21.30 -3.86 -2.47
CA TYR A 308 -22.50 -4.60 -2.87
C TYR A 308 -23.23 -5.21 -1.66
N PHE A 309 -22.48 -5.86 -0.76
CA PHE A 309 -23.03 -6.47 0.46
C PHE A 309 -23.62 -5.42 1.41
N LEU A 310 -22.97 -4.27 1.57
CA LEU A 310 -23.51 -3.14 2.33
C LEU A 310 -24.85 -2.66 1.75
N ASN A 311 -24.98 -2.60 0.43
CA ASN A 311 -26.23 -2.23 -0.22
C ASN A 311 -27.35 -3.25 0.00
N LEU A 312 -27.03 -4.55 0.05
CA LEU A 312 -28.00 -5.58 0.42
C LEU A 312 -28.45 -5.43 1.89
N MET A 313 -27.53 -5.09 2.79
CA MET A 313 -27.87 -4.79 4.18
C MET A 313 -28.71 -3.52 4.32
N SER A 314 -28.40 -2.48 3.55
CA SER A 314 -29.13 -1.20 3.52
C SER A 314 -30.60 -1.38 3.13
N GLN A 315 -30.89 -2.31 2.21
CA GLN A 315 -32.27 -2.65 1.83
C GLN A 315 -33.09 -3.25 2.98
N GLN A 316 -32.45 -3.93 3.93
CA GLN A 316 -33.09 -4.54 5.10
C GLN A 316 -33.10 -3.62 6.32
N ASN A 317 -32.13 -2.70 6.40
CA ASN A 317 -31.97 -1.78 7.52
C ASN A 317 -31.62 -0.37 7.00
N THR A 318 -32.60 0.52 7.04
CA THR A 318 -32.48 1.90 6.56
C THR A 318 -31.48 2.76 7.34
N ASN A 319 -31.02 2.29 8.52
CA ASN A 319 -29.97 2.98 9.28
C ASN A 319 -28.58 2.74 8.69
N ILE A 320 -28.42 1.75 7.82
CA ILE A 320 -27.18 1.51 7.06
C ILE A 320 -27.33 2.27 5.74
N PRO A 321 -26.59 3.37 5.51
CA PRO A 321 -26.71 4.14 4.28
C PRO A 321 -26.17 3.33 3.09
N PRO A 322 -26.82 3.40 1.92
CA PRO A 322 -26.31 2.76 0.71
C PRO A 322 -25.06 3.48 0.20
N VAL A 323 -24.22 2.77 -0.55
CA VAL A 323 -22.95 3.26 -1.07
C VAL A 323 -22.83 3.01 -2.57
N PRO A 324 -22.20 3.93 -3.34
CA PRO A 324 -21.81 3.63 -4.71
C PRO A 324 -20.88 2.42 -4.77
N VAL A 325 -21.11 1.51 -5.72
CA VAL A 325 -20.24 0.35 -5.95
C VAL A 325 -19.14 0.74 -6.94
N THR A 326 -18.10 1.39 -6.45
CA THR A 326 -16.99 1.93 -7.24
C THR A 326 -15.75 1.05 -7.22
N GLY A 327 -15.63 0.15 -6.24
CA GLY A 327 -14.38 -0.57 -5.96
C GLY A 327 -13.33 0.26 -5.22
N PHE A 328 -13.64 1.50 -4.83
CA PHE A 328 -12.81 2.35 -3.99
C PHE A 328 -13.45 2.56 -2.62
N TYR A 329 -12.74 2.23 -1.55
CA TYR A 329 -13.19 2.42 -0.17
C TYR A 329 -13.02 3.89 0.21
N GLY A 330 -13.98 4.73 -0.17
CA GLY A 330 -14.00 6.15 0.21
C GLY A 330 -14.80 6.44 1.48
N PRO A 331 -14.95 7.74 1.84
CA PRO A 331 -15.68 8.18 3.03
C PRO A 331 -17.11 7.63 3.15
N ASP A 332 -17.84 7.52 2.04
CA ASP A 332 -19.20 6.94 2.03
C ASP A 332 -19.20 5.46 2.49
N THR A 333 -18.16 4.72 2.10
CA THR A 333 -17.98 3.32 2.54
C THR A 333 -17.65 3.26 4.02
N THR A 334 -16.78 4.17 4.52
CA THR A 334 -16.47 4.30 5.95
C THR A 334 -17.73 4.54 6.77
N VAL A 335 -18.57 5.50 6.37
CA VAL A 335 -19.83 5.81 7.06
C VAL A 335 -20.79 4.61 7.06
N SER A 336 -20.93 3.91 5.94
CA SER A 336 -21.81 2.74 5.84
C SER A 336 -21.33 1.56 6.68
N VAL A 337 -20.02 1.30 6.72
CA VAL A 337 -19.42 0.27 7.57
C VAL A 337 -19.58 0.62 9.05
N THR A 338 -19.36 1.87 9.45
CA THR A 338 -19.61 2.35 10.82
C THR A 338 -21.07 2.15 11.23
N ALA A 339 -22.02 2.44 10.34
CA ALA A 339 -23.44 2.22 10.59
C ALA A 339 -23.81 0.73 10.71
N LEU A 340 -23.23 -0.12 9.85
CA LEU A 340 -23.36 -1.58 9.96
C LEU A 340 -22.82 -2.06 11.31
N GLN A 341 -21.62 -1.64 11.70
CA GLN A 341 -21.00 -2.04 12.96
C GLN A 341 -21.86 -1.65 14.15
N ASN A 342 -22.36 -0.42 14.21
CA ASN A 342 -23.31 0.00 15.22
C ASN A 342 -24.57 -0.87 15.25
N ALA A 343 -25.17 -1.14 14.08
CA ALA A 343 -26.37 -1.97 13.98
C ALA A 343 -26.14 -3.43 14.44
N MET A 344 -24.90 -3.90 14.38
CA MET A 344 -24.50 -5.26 14.75
C MET A 344 -23.82 -5.34 16.14
N ASN A 345 -23.76 -4.23 16.89
CA ASN A 345 -23.05 -4.12 18.16
C ASN A 345 -21.55 -4.45 18.09
N LEU A 346 -20.91 -4.11 16.96
CA LEU A 346 -19.47 -4.15 16.77
C LEU A 346 -18.84 -2.79 17.08
N PRO A 347 -17.51 -2.72 17.35
CA PRO A 347 -16.81 -1.45 17.45
C PRO A 347 -17.01 -0.60 16.18
N PRO A 348 -17.57 0.63 16.28
CA PRO A 348 -17.96 1.44 15.14
C PRO A 348 -16.76 2.20 14.53
N SER A 349 -15.75 1.42 14.15
CA SER A 349 -14.47 1.91 13.66
C SER A 349 -14.52 2.36 12.20
N GLY A 350 -15.50 1.93 11.41
CA GLY A 350 -15.48 2.13 9.95
C GLY A 350 -14.41 1.31 9.24
N ILE A 351 -13.73 0.39 9.93
CA ILE A 351 -12.74 -0.56 9.40
C ILE A 351 -13.37 -1.95 9.37
N VAL A 352 -13.30 -2.61 8.23
CA VAL A 352 -13.76 -3.99 8.08
C VAL A 352 -12.69 -4.93 8.57
N THR A 353 -12.79 -5.32 9.84
CA THR A 353 -12.04 -6.44 10.41
C THR A 353 -12.60 -7.78 9.95
N GLN A 354 -11.88 -8.86 10.25
CA GLN A 354 -12.36 -10.23 10.08
C GLN A 354 -13.75 -10.46 10.72
N GLU A 355 -13.98 -9.95 11.93
CA GLU A 355 -15.27 -10.02 12.62
C GLU A 355 -16.36 -9.26 11.86
N THR A 356 -16.07 -8.04 11.39
CA THR A 356 -17.02 -7.24 10.60
C THR A 356 -17.39 -7.96 9.31
N TRP A 357 -16.42 -8.57 8.64
CA TRP A 357 -16.63 -9.32 7.40
C TRP A 357 -17.46 -10.58 7.60
N ASN A 358 -17.18 -11.34 8.66
CA ASN A 358 -17.95 -12.52 9.05
C ASN A 358 -19.42 -12.18 9.31
N VAL A 359 -19.68 -11.11 10.06
CA VAL A 359 -21.04 -10.65 10.36
C VAL A 359 -21.75 -10.17 9.09
N LEU A 360 -21.08 -9.40 8.24
CA LEU A 360 -21.66 -8.93 6.98
C LEU A 360 -22.06 -10.11 6.08
N TYR A 361 -21.14 -11.03 5.83
CA TYR A 361 -21.41 -12.18 4.96
C TYR A 361 -22.51 -13.09 5.51
N ARG A 362 -22.53 -13.34 6.82
CA ARG A 362 -23.57 -14.15 7.48
C ARG A 362 -24.98 -13.59 7.28
N ASN A 363 -25.12 -12.27 7.27
CA ASN A 363 -26.41 -11.62 7.06
C ASN A 363 -26.78 -11.52 5.56
N VAL A 364 -25.80 -11.38 4.68
CA VAL A 364 -26.03 -11.29 3.23
C VAL A 364 -26.27 -12.65 2.58
N PHE A 365 -25.62 -13.72 3.05
CA PHE A 365 -25.70 -15.04 2.44
C PHE A 365 -27.15 -15.54 2.29
N PRO A 366 -28.02 -15.50 3.33
CA PRO A 366 -29.41 -15.92 3.18
C PRO A 366 -30.19 -15.11 2.14
N ILE A 367 -29.85 -13.83 1.93
CA ILE A 367 -30.47 -12.99 0.91
C ILE A 367 -30.11 -13.53 -0.47
N LEU A 368 -28.83 -13.79 -0.73
CA LEU A 368 -28.36 -14.29 -2.02
C LEU A 368 -28.83 -15.73 -2.29
N ALA A 369 -28.81 -16.60 -1.29
CA ALA A 369 -29.20 -18.00 -1.43
C ALA A 369 -30.69 -18.16 -1.75
N ASN A 370 -31.57 -17.36 -1.12
CA ASN A 370 -33.02 -17.57 -1.19
C ASN A 370 -33.74 -16.62 -2.17
N THR A 371 -33.16 -15.48 -2.54
CA THR A 371 -33.79 -14.54 -3.50
C THR A 371 -33.86 -15.17 -4.88
N PRO A 372 -35.02 -15.19 -5.57
CA PRO A 372 -35.13 -15.74 -6.93
C PRO A 372 -34.05 -15.17 -7.85
N ILE A 373 -33.40 -16.03 -8.63
CA ILE A 373 -32.21 -15.64 -9.40
C ILE A 373 -32.50 -14.48 -10.37
N ALA A 374 -33.70 -14.43 -10.94
CA ALA A 374 -34.14 -13.35 -11.83
C ALA A 374 -34.23 -11.97 -11.13
N SER A 375 -34.29 -11.93 -9.80
CA SER A 375 -34.38 -10.70 -9.01
C SER A 375 -33.03 -10.20 -8.50
N ILE A 376 -31.95 -10.98 -8.63
CA ILE A 376 -30.60 -10.58 -8.19
C ILE A 376 -29.88 -9.84 -9.30
N TYR A 377 -29.39 -8.64 -9.01
CA TYR A 377 -28.53 -7.85 -9.88
C TYR A 377 -27.15 -7.75 -9.26
N LEU A 378 -26.17 -8.39 -9.88
CA LEU A 378 -24.77 -8.26 -9.51
C LEU A 378 -24.14 -7.10 -10.29
N PRO A 379 -23.34 -6.24 -9.65
CA PRO A 379 -22.51 -5.28 -10.35
C PRO A 379 -21.40 -6.00 -11.13
N GLY A 380 -20.56 -5.24 -11.86
CA GLY A 380 -19.33 -5.78 -12.43
C GLY A 380 -18.35 -6.17 -11.33
N ILE A 381 -18.40 -7.42 -10.86
CA ILE A 381 -17.54 -7.93 -9.79
C ILE A 381 -16.25 -8.47 -10.41
N SER A 382 -15.12 -7.91 -10.01
CA SER A 382 -13.79 -8.35 -10.44
C SER A 382 -13.36 -9.64 -9.75
N PHE A 383 -12.48 -10.40 -10.42
CA PHE A 383 -11.87 -11.59 -9.84
C PHE A 383 -11.07 -11.22 -8.57
N MET A 384 -11.29 -11.94 -7.47
CA MET A 384 -10.69 -11.62 -6.17
C MET A 384 -9.23 -12.10 -6.01
N GLY A 385 -8.61 -12.61 -7.07
CA GLY A 385 -7.20 -13.02 -7.08
C GLY A 385 -6.92 -14.43 -6.59
N ILE A 386 -7.93 -15.18 -6.15
CA ILE A 386 -7.80 -16.58 -5.70
C ILE A 386 -8.65 -17.50 -6.59
N PRO A 387 -8.08 -18.54 -7.23
CA PRO A 387 -8.83 -19.47 -8.06
C PRO A 387 -9.80 -20.32 -7.23
N TYR A 388 -11.06 -20.46 -7.67
CA TYR A 388 -12.05 -21.29 -6.97
C TYR A 388 -12.06 -22.72 -7.46
N SER A 389 -12.08 -23.69 -6.54
CA SER A 389 -12.08 -25.13 -6.85
C SER A 389 -12.74 -25.94 -5.75
N ILE A 390 -12.94 -27.24 -6.00
CA ILE A 390 -13.60 -28.17 -5.06
C ILE A 390 -12.88 -28.33 -3.72
N SER A 391 -11.60 -27.95 -3.64
CA SER A 391 -10.84 -27.99 -2.39
C SER A 391 -11.11 -26.80 -1.46
N MET A 392 -11.94 -25.84 -1.89
CA MET A 392 -12.31 -24.68 -1.08
C MET A 392 -13.47 -24.97 -0.14
N GLY A 393 -13.40 -24.43 1.07
CA GLY A 393 -14.53 -24.43 2.00
C GLY A 393 -15.52 -23.29 1.75
N THR A 394 -16.38 -23.05 2.74
CA THR A 394 -17.45 -22.03 2.68
C THR A 394 -16.98 -20.61 3.01
N GLU A 395 -15.69 -20.45 3.34
CA GLU A 395 -15.05 -19.21 3.76
C GLU A 395 -14.83 -18.18 2.64
N HIS A 396 -15.21 -18.47 1.39
CA HIS A 396 -14.98 -17.58 0.25
C HIS A 396 -16.30 -17.01 -0.32
N PRO A 397 -16.62 -15.72 -0.06
CA PRO A 397 -17.83 -15.08 -0.58
C PRO A 397 -17.92 -15.05 -2.10
N GLY A 398 -16.79 -15.22 -2.78
CA GLY A 398 -16.74 -15.36 -4.24
C GLY A 398 -17.52 -16.56 -4.77
N ILE A 399 -17.63 -17.64 -3.99
CA ILE A 399 -18.32 -18.86 -4.42
C ILE A 399 -19.82 -18.59 -4.60
N ILE A 400 -20.48 -17.92 -3.66
CA ILE A 400 -21.92 -17.62 -3.81
C ILE A 400 -22.18 -16.65 -4.97
N LEU A 401 -21.24 -15.74 -5.25
CA LEU A 401 -21.31 -14.81 -6.39
C LEU A 401 -21.11 -15.55 -7.73
N LEU A 402 -20.13 -16.43 -7.79
CA LEU A 402 -19.90 -17.37 -8.90
C LEU A 402 -21.16 -18.19 -9.19
N GLN A 403 -21.70 -18.86 -8.16
CA GLN A 403 -22.91 -19.69 -8.28
C GLN A 403 -24.10 -18.85 -8.72
N THR A 404 -24.20 -17.59 -8.28
CA THR A 404 -25.25 -16.66 -8.72
C THR A 404 -25.11 -16.34 -10.21
N MET A 405 -23.92 -15.98 -10.69
CA MET A 405 -23.70 -15.73 -12.12
C MET A 405 -24.02 -16.98 -12.96
N LEU A 406 -23.47 -18.14 -12.56
CA LEU A 406 -23.63 -19.39 -13.30
C LEU A 406 -25.08 -19.88 -13.32
N ALA A 407 -25.79 -19.81 -12.19
CA ALA A 407 -27.21 -20.15 -12.11
C ALA A 407 -28.09 -19.22 -12.97
N TYR A 408 -27.73 -17.94 -13.10
CA TYR A 408 -28.44 -17.02 -14.00
C TYR A 408 -28.20 -17.36 -15.47
N ILE A 409 -26.95 -17.64 -15.84
CA ILE A 409 -26.58 -18.01 -17.22
C ILE A 409 -27.29 -19.32 -17.62
N ALA A 410 -27.38 -20.29 -16.71
CA ALA A 410 -28.09 -21.56 -16.93
C ALA A 410 -29.59 -21.40 -17.24
N LEU A 411 -30.21 -20.24 -16.97
CA LEU A 411 -31.58 -19.96 -17.40
C LEU A 411 -31.71 -19.79 -18.93
N PHE A 412 -30.61 -19.43 -19.60
CA PHE A 412 -30.57 -19.17 -21.04
C PHE A 412 -29.77 -20.21 -21.81
N ILE A 413 -28.87 -20.92 -21.13
CA ILE A 413 -27.96 -21.91 -21.71
C ILE A 413 -28.23 -23.26 -21.03
N PRO A 414 -29.14 -24.08 -21.59
CA PRO A 414 -29.59 -25.32 -20.95
C PRO A 414 -28.52 -26.41 -20.87
N GLU A 415 -27.43 -26.28 -21.64
CA GLU A 415 -26.26 -27.15 -21.56
C GLU A 415 -25.56 -27.03 -20.20
N ILE A 416 -25.62 -25.86 -19.55
CA ILE A 416 -25.03 -25.64 -18.25
C ILE A 416 -25.95 -26.26 -17.18
N PRO A 417 -25.47 -27.25 -16.39
CA PRO A 417 -26.24 -27.84 -15.31
C PRO A 417 -26.77 -26.80 -14.32
N SER A 418 -28.00 -26.99 -13.87
CA SER A 418 -28.56 -26.18 -12.78
C SER A 418 -27.87 -26.53 -11.46
N ILE A 419 -27.41 -25.51 -10.75
CA ILE A 419 -26.69 -25.64 -9.49
C ILE A 419 -27.44 -24.98 -8.33
N GLN A 420 -27.16 -25.45 -7.11
CA GLN A 420 -27.58 -24.76 -5.90
C GLN A 420 -26.66 -23.57 -5.61
N ARG A 421 -27.20 -22.56 -4.94
CA ARG A 421 -26.47 -21.38 -4.44
C ARG A 421 -26.28 -21.52 -2.94
N ASP A 422 -25.44 -22.47 -2.55
CA ASP A 422 -25.17 -22.87 -1.18
C ASP A 422 -23.84 -22.32 -0.64
N GLY A 423 -23.07 -21.62 -1.47
CA GLY A 423 -21.75 -21.10 -1.12
C GLY A 423 -20.68 -22.19 -1.00
N VAL A 424 -20.96 -23.42 -1.44
CA VAL A 424 -20.03 -24.55 -1.44
C VAL A 424 -19.60 -24.86 -2.87
N PHE A 425 -18.30 -24.85 -3.14
CA PHE A 425 -17.79 -25.31 -4.42
C PHE A 425 -17.77 -26.85 -4.44
N GLY A 426 -18.92 -27.47 -4.64
CA GLY A 426 -19.05 -28.94 -4.73
C GLY A 426 -18.94 -29.49 -6.16
N PRO A 427 -19.08 -30.82 -6.34
CA PRO A 427 -19.02 -31.48 -7.65
C PRO A 427 -19.98 -30.89 -8.69
N ALA A 428 -21.19 -30.49 -8.29
CA ALA A 428 -22.15 -29.88 -9.19
C ALA A 428 -21.69 -28.50 -9.70
N THR A 429 -21.04 -27.71 -8.84
CA THR A 429 -20.44 -26.41 -9.22
C THR A 429 -19.27 -26.63 -10.16
N GLU A 430 -18.39 -27.60 -9.86
CA GLU A 430 -17.25 -27.98 -10.70
C GLU A 430 -17.67 -28.42 -12.10
N GLU A 431 -18.68 -29.30 -12.19
CA GLU A 431 -19.24 -29.76 -13.47
C GLU A 431 -19.81 -28.60 -14.27
N ALA A 432 -20.60 -27.72 -13.65
CA ALA A 432 -21.18 -26.58 -14.34
C ALA A 432 -20.12 -25.57 -14.82
N VAL A 433 -19.04 -25.38 -14.05
CA VAL A 433 -17.88 -24.57 -14.47
C VAL A 433 -17.15 -25.24 -15.66
N SER A 434 -16.92 -26.55 -15.61
CA SER A 434 -16.27 -27.30 -16.69
C SER A 434 -17.06 -27.21 -18.00
N VAL A 435 -18.39 -27.32 -17.93
CA VAL A 435 -19.27 -27.14 -19.09
C VAL A 435 -19.22 -25.72 -19.61
N PHE A 436 -19.31 -24.71 -18.72
CA PHE A 436 -19.17 -23.31 -19.10
C PHE A 436 -17.83 -23.04 -19.81
N GLN A 437 -16.72 -23.52 -19.25
CA GLN A 437 -15.39 -23.39 -19.86
C GLN A 437 -15.35 -23.97 -21.28
N SER A 438 -15.87 -25.19 -21.44
CA SER A 438 -15.94 -25.86 -22.74
C SER A 438 -16.77 -25.08 -23.77
N LEU A 439 -17.92 -24.53 -23.38
CA LEU A 439 -18.79 -23.74 -24.25
C LEU A 439 -18.14 -22.44 -24.73
N TYR A 440 -17.26 -21.84 -23.94
CA TYR A 440 -16.62 -20.57 -24.23
C TYR A 440 -15.14 -20.68 -24.65
N GLY A 441 -14.68 -21.89 -24.99
CA GLY A 441 -13.34 -22.12 -25.52
C GLY A 441 -12.21 -21.93 -24.51
N LEU A 442 -12.51 -22.06 -23.21
CA LEU A 442 -11.53 -22.06 -22.13
C LEU A 442 -11.04 -23.49 -21.86
N GLU A 443 -9.92 -23.62 -21.15
CA GLU A 443 -9.47 -24.92 -20.66
C GLU A 443 -10.47 -25.46 -19.62
N SER A 444 -11.04 -26.65 -19.90
CA SER A 444 -12.10 -27.27 -19.11
C SER A 444 -11.55 -27.95 -17.86
N THR A 445 -11.03 -27.15 -16.93
CA THR A 445 -10.39 -27.61 -15.69
C THR A 445 -11.36 -27.81 -14.53
N GLY A 446 -12.58 -27.24 -14.60
CA GLY A 446 -13.48 -27.15 -13.46
C GLY A 446 -13.05 -26.14 -12.39
N ILE A 447 -11.89 -25.47 -12.58
CA ILE A 447 -11.33 -24.47 -11.68
C ILE A 447 -11.62 -23.07 -12.25
N VAL A 448 -12.15 -22.18 -11.41
CA VAL A 448 -12.41 -20.80 -11.81
C VAL A 448 -11.20 -19.92 -11.53
N ASN A 449 -10.32 -19.78 -12.52
CA ASN A 449 -9.23 -18.80 -12.53
C ASN A 449 -9.70 -17.41 -13.00
N ALA A 450 -8.77 -16.46 -13.15
CA ALA A 450 -9.06 -15.10 -13.62
C ALA A 450 -9.76 -15.08 -14.98
N ASP A 451 -9.30 -15.87 -15.94
CA ASP A 451 -9.88 -15.92 -17.30
C ASP A 451 -11.31 -16.47 -17.28
N THR A 452 -11.54 -17.52 -16.51
CA THR A 452 -12.88 -18.12 -16.33
C THR A 452 -13.84 -17.13 -15.66
N TRP A 453 -13.39 -16.45 -14.60
CA TRP A 453 -14.20 -15.44 -13.91
C TRP A 453 -14.56 -14.28 -14.84
N ASN A 454 -13.57 -13.73 -15.54
CA ASN A 454 -13.77 -12.62 -16.46
C ASN A 454 -14.78 -12.99 -17.56
N LYS A 455 -14.65 -14.19 -18.13
CA LYS A 455 -15.60 -14.65 -19.14
C LYS A 455 -17.00 -14.87 -18.58
N LEU A 456 -17.10 -15.44 -17.38
CA LEU A 456 -18.38 -15.65 -16.69
C LEU A 456 -19.08 -14.32 -16.40
N ALA A 457 -18.36 -13.33 -15.88
CA ALA A 457 -18.87 -11.99 -15.61
C ALA A 457 -19.32 -11.30 -16.90
N GLU A 458 -18.53 -11.39 -17.98
CA GLU A 458 -18.88 -10.86 -19.30
C GLU A 458 -20.20 -11.46 -19.82
N VAL A 459 -20.33 -12.80 -19.80
CA VAL A 459 -21.53 -13.51 -20.25
C VAL A 459 -22.74 -13.15 -19.39
N TYR A 460 -22.57 -13.11 -18.06
CA TYR A 460 -23.62 -12.70 -17.13
C TYR A 460 -24.13 -11.29 -17.45
N VAL A 461 -23.22 -10.31 -17.58
CA VAL A 461 -23.56 -8.92 -17.89
C VAL A 461 -24.29 -8.83 -19.24
N ASN A 462 -23.79 -9.53 -20.26
CA ASN A 462 -24.43 -9.53 -21.57
C ASN A 462 -25.86 -10.10 -21.51
N LEU A 463 -26.09 -11.25 -20.90
CA LEU A 463 -27.43 -11.82 -20.78
C LEU A 463 -28.36 -10.96 -19.91
N ARG A 464 -27.83 -10.32 -18.87
CA ARG A 464 -28.62 -9.55 -17.90
C ARG A 464 -29.06 -8.19 -18.43
N TYR A 465 -28.15 -7.50 -19.11
CA TYR A 465 -28.35 -6.11 -19.53
C TYR A 465 -28.59 -5.96 -21.03
N ASN A 466 -28.26 -6.97 -21.84
CA ASN A 466 -28.53 -7.05 -23.27
C ASN A 466 -29.18 -8.41 -23.63
N PRO A 467 -30.36 -8.74 -23.05
CA PRO A 467 -30.97 -10.05 -23.23
C PRO A 467 -31.26 -10.31 -24.71
N PRO A 468 -30.98 -11.53 -25.23
CA PRO A 468 -31.34 -11.89 -26.59
C PRO A 468 -32.85 -11.74 -26.78
N ALA A 469 -33.27 -11.26 -27.97
CA ALA A 469 -34.68 -11.10 -28.28
C ALA A 469 -35.40 -12.44 -28.10
N VAL A 470 -36.45 -12.45 -27.26
CA VAL A 470 -37.26 -13.65 -27.03
C VAL A 470 -37.85 -14.08 -28.37
N GLN A 471 -37.36 -15.20 -28.91
CA GLN A 471 -38.05 -15.88 -30.01
C GLN A 471 -39.34 -16.45 -29.42
N GLN A 472 -40.46 -15.79 -29.71
CA GLN A 472 -41.82 -16.23 -29.36
C GLN A 472 -42.21 -17.50 -30.09
#